data_AF-I8UC64-F1
#
_entry.id   AF-I8UC64-F1
#
_cell.length_a   1.000
_cell.length_b   1.000
_cell.length_c   1.000
_cell.angle_alpha   90.00
_cell.angle_beta   90.00
_cell.angle_gamma   90.00
#
_symmetry.space_group_name_H-M   'P 1'
#
loop_
_entity.id
_entity.type
_entity.pdbx_description
1 polymer ?
#
loop_
_entity_poly.entity_id
_entity_poly.type
_entity_poly.pdbx_seq_one_letter_code
_entity_poly.pdbx_strand_id
1 'polypeptide(L)'
;MKITKYIGIGTVIWSIVFLIDYIYELSIITETSEVTTFTGLRITTVMTKEELNTNFSLTWQDLVMYLVFLIVFVSISVLINSKKRQKS
;
A
#
# COMPACT_ATOMS: atom_id res chain seq x y z
N MET A 1 -21.24 -6.21 10.41
CA MET A 1 -20.14 -5.94 11.39
C MET A 1 -20.05 -4.43 11.61
N LYS A 2 -19.41 -3.96 12.70
CA LYS A 2 -19.13 -2.51 12.87
C LYS A 2 -18.16 -2.05 11.77
N ILE A 3 -18.30 -0.81 11.29
CA ILE A 3 -17.45 -0.21 10.25
C ILE A 3 -15.96 -0.30 10.60
N THR A 4 -15.62 -0.10 11.87
CA THR A 4 -14.25 -0.22 12.39
C THR A 4 -13.59 -1.55 12.07
N LYS A 5 -14.36 -2.65 12.01
CA LYS A 5 -13.83 -3.97 11.65
C LYS A 5 -13.46 -4.05 10.16
N TYR A 6 -14.22 -3.42 9.28
CA TYR A 6 -13.89 -3.36 7.84
C TYR A 6 -12.66 -2.49 7.58
N ILE A 7 -12.52 -1.37 8.30
CA ILE A 7 -11.32 -0.52 8.25
C ILE A 7 -10.08 -1.32 8.67
N GLY A 8 -10.15 -2.07 9.78
CA GLY A 8 -9.04 -2.90 10.24
C GLY A 8 -8.63 -3.96 9.22
N ILE A 9 -9.60 -4.70 8.65
CA ILE A 9 -9.34 -5.70 7.61
C ILE A 9 -8.75 -5.05 6.36
N GLY A 10 -9.33 -3.94 5.89
CA GLY A 10 -8.84 -3.21 4.73
C GLY A 10 -7.41 -2.72 4.93
N THR A 11 -7.07 -2.22 6.13
CA THR A 11 -5.71 -1.78 6.46
C THR A 11 -4.72 -2.94 6.38
N VAL A 12 -5.04 -4.11 6.93
CA VAL A 12 -4.18 -5.30 6.83
C VAL A 12 -3.98 -5.72 5.37
N ILE A 13 -5.05 -5.74 4.56
CA ILE A 13 -4.96 -6.06 3.14
C ILE A 13 -4.05 -5.04 2.41
N TRP A 14 -4.24 -3.75 2.68
CA TRP A 14 -3.41 -2.70 2.09
C TRP A 14 -1.94 -2.82 2.48
N SER A 15 -1.65 -3.08 3.75
CA SER A 15 -0.27 -3.30 4.21
C SER A 15 0.41 -4.48 3.51
N ILE A 16 -0.34 -5.55 3.19
CA ILE A 16 0.19 -6.67 2.41
C ILE A 16 0.51 -6.23 0.98
N VAL A 17 -0.40 -5.49 0.31
CA VAL A 17 -0.17 -4.97 -1.04
C VAL A 17 1.04 -4.03 -1.08
N PHE A 18 1.13 -3.10 -0.12
CA PHE A 18 2.26 -2.19 0.05
C PHE A 18 3.58 -2.95 0.24
N LEU A 19 3.58 -3.99 1.08
CA LEU A 19 4.78 -4.79 1.34
C LEU A 19 5.23 -5.57 0.08
N ILE A 20 4.29 -6.13 -0.68
CA ILE A 20 4.60 -6.86 -1.92
C ILE A 20 5.20 -5.91 -2.96
N ASP A 21 4.57 -4.75 -3.18
CA ASP A 21 5.05 -3.71 -4.11
C ASP A 21 6.46 -3.24 -3.73
N TYR A 22 6.69 -2.98 -2.44
CA TYR A 22 8.01 -2.63 -1.91
C TYR A 22 9.07 -3.72 -2.19
N ILE A 23 8.80 -4.99 -1.85
CA ILE A 23 9.77 -6.08 -2.04
C ILE A 23 10.07 -6.28 -3.53
N TYR A 24 9.05 -6.16 -4.37
CA TYR A 24 9.19 -6.27 -5.82
C TYR A 24 10.13 -5.19 -6.37
N GLU A 25 9.88 -3.92 -6.03
CA GLU A 25 10.71 -2.81 -6.48
C GLU A 25 12.14 -2.91 -5.93
N LEU A 26 12.31 -3.27 -4.66
CA LEU A 26 13.63 -3.48 -4.08
C LEU A 26 14.44 -4.56 -4.81
N SER A 27 13.76 -5.60 -5.30
CA SER A 27 14.40 -6.70 -6.03
C SER A 27 14.85 -6.33 -7.45
N ILE A 28 14.31 -5.24 -8.01
CA ILE A 28 14.63 -4.77 -9.36
C ILE A 28 15.78 -3.76 -9.36
N ILE A 29 16.02 -3.07 -8.24
CA ILE A 29 17.08 -2.07 -8.14
C ILE A 29 18.45 -2.76 -8.23
N THR A 30 19.12 -2.61 -9.37
CA THR A 30 20.47 -3.15 -9.64
C THR A 30 21.55 -2.08 -9.66
N GLU A 31 21.19 -0.80 -9.68
CA GLU A 31 22.11 0.34 -9.73
C GLU A 31 21.56 1.55 -8.95
N THR A 32 22.40 2.59 -8.83
CA THR A 32 22.01 3.88 -8.23
C THR A 32 20.77 4.42 -8.94
N SER A 33 19.67 4.54 -8.20
CA SER A 33 18.37 4.88 -8.77
C SER A 33 17.48 5.58 -7.75
N GLU A 34 16.57 6.40 -8.27
CA GLU A 34 15.46 6.97 -7.51
C GLU A 34 14.17 6.51 -8.15
N VAL A 35 13.42 5.67 -7.43
CA VAL A 35 12.18 5.05 -7.92
C VAL A 35 11.05 5.40 -6.95
N THR A 36 9.88 5.73 -7.48
CA THR A 36 8.65 5.79 -6.69
C THR A 36 7.82 4.57 -7.05
N THR A 37 7.55 3.71 -6.07
CA THR A 37 6.78 2.49 -6.27
C THR A 37 5.33 2.80 -6.65
N PHE A 38 4.60 1.79 -7.11
CA PHE A 38 3.19 1.96 -7.47
C PHE A 38 2.35 2.48 -6.29
N THR A 39 2.62 1.97 -5.09
CA THR A 39 1.95 2.39 -3.85
C THR A 39 2.43 3.75 -3.34
N GLY A 40 3.46 4.37 -3.93
CA GLY A 40 3.90 5.72 -3.61
C GLY A 40 5.03 5.80 -2.59
N LEU A 41 5.72 4.69 -2.31
CA LEU A 41 6.96 4.71 -1.55
C LEU A 41 8.10 5.19 -2.45
N ARG A 42 8.84 6.22 -2.05
CA ARG A 42 10.04 6.64 -2.76
C ARG A 42 11.26 5.94 -2.17
N ILE A 43 12.00 5.26 -3.04
CA ILE A 43 13.23 4.54 -2.76
C ILE A 43 14.37 5.24 -3.49
N THR A 44 15.36 5.70 -2.75
CA THR A 44 16.57 6.32 -3.30
C THR A 44 17.76 5.48 -2.91
N THR A 45 18.37 4.80 -3.88
CA THR A 45 19.53 3.94 -3.68
C THR A 45 20.75 4.62 -4.29
N VAL A 46 21.80 4.78 -3.48
CA VAL A 46 23.12 5.27 -3.90
C VAL A 46 24.12 4.15 -3.66
N MET A 47 24.63 3.57 -4.75
CA MET A 47 25.66 2.55 -4.72
C MET A 47 27.02 3.20 -4.91
N THR A 48 27.87 3.09 -3.88
CA THR A 48 29.29 3.46 -3.94
C THR A 48 30.15 2.20 -4.02
N LYS A 49 31.47 2.34 -4.20
CA LYS A 49 32.38 1.18 -4.27
C LYS A 49 32.46 0.39 -2.96
N GLU A 50 32.08 1.00 -1.84
CA GLU A 50 32.25 0.45 -0.49
C GLU A 50 30.90 0.18 0.20
N GLU A 51 29.84 0.90 -0.19
CA GLU A 51 28.55 0.86 0.50
C GLU A 51 27.35 0.97 -0.44
N LEU A 52 26.26 0.31 -0.04
CA LEU A 52 24.92 0.47 -0.59
C LEU A 52 24.07 1.27 0.41
N ASN A 53 23.76 2.53 0.06
CA ASN A 53 22.94 3.40 0.89
C ASN A 53 21.55 3.56 0.27
N THR A 54 20.53 2.99 0.91
CA THR A 54 19.13 3.08 0.46
C THR A 54 18.30 3.87 1.46
N ASN A 55 17.65 4.92 0.97
CA ASN A 55 16.73 5.76 1.74
C ASN A 55 15.29 5.53 1.30
N PHE A 56 14.38 5.57 2.27
CA PHE A 56 12.95 5.37 2.07
C PHE A 56 12.21 6.61 2.53
N SER A 57 11.28 7.11 1.70
CA SER A 57 10.39 8.19 2.10
C SER A 57 8.98 7.95 1.59
N LEU A 58 8.00 8.19 2.46
CA LEU A 58 6.59 8.17 2.07
C LEU A 58 6.26 9.45 1.31
N THR A 59 5.66 9.31 0.15
CA THR A 59 5.17 10.45 -0.63
C THR A 59 3.70 10.73 -0.31
N TRP A 60 3.19 11.89 -0.72
CA TRP A 60 1.76 12.16 -0.64
C TRP A 60 0.90 11.16 -1.44
N GLN A 61 1.46 10.54 -2.48
CA GLN A 61 0.77 9.51 -3.25
C GLN A 61 0.42 8.30 -2.38
N ASP A 62 1.29 7.89 -1.45
CA ASP A 62 1.02 6.75 -0.55
C ASP A 62 -0.23 6.99 0.30
N LEU A 63 -0.31 8.17 0.93
CA LEU A 63 -1.46 8.54 1.74
C LEU A 63 -2.75 8.58 0.91
N VAL A 64 -2.69 9.17 -0.29
CA VAL A 64 -3.86 9.27 -1.18
C VAL A 64 -4.31 7.89 -1.63
N MET A 65 -3.39 7.02 -2.05
CA MET A 65 -3.68 5.66 -2.49
C MET A 65 -4.30 4.82 -1.37
N TYR A 66 -3.76 4.92 -0.15
CA TYR A 66 -4.32 4.26 1.02
C TYR A 66 -5.76 4.71 1.32
N LEU A 67 -6.00 6.03 1.33
CA LEU A 67 -7.33 6.58 1.61
C LEU A 67 -8.35 6.17 0.53
N VAL A 68 -7.97 6.26 -0.75
CA VAL A 68 -8.82 5.83 -1.87
C VAL A 68 -9.16 4.34 -1.74
N PHE A 69 -8.16 3.50 -1.49
CA PHE A 69 -8.37 2.07 -1.29
C PHE A 69 -9.33 1.79 -0.12
N LEU A 70 -9.12 2.44 1.03
CA LEU A 70 -9.98 2.24 2.20
C LEU A 70 -11.42 2.65 1.94
N ILE A 71 -11.64 3.81 1.30
CA ILE A 71 -12.97 4.30 0.97
C ILE A 71 -13.69 3.28 0.08
N VAL A 72 -13.02 2.80 -0.97
CA VAL A 72 -13.58 1.80 -1.90
C VAL A 72 -13.86 0.48 -1.18
N PHE A 73 -12.88 -0.04 -0.43
CA PHE A 73 -13.00 -1.32 0.27
C PHE A 73 -14.13 -1.33 1.30
N VAL A 74 -14.23 -0.27 2.12
CA VAL A 74 -15.29 -0.13 3.13
C VAL A 74 -16.64 0.03 2.45
N SER A 75 -16.75 0.85 1.41
CA SER A 75 -18.01 1.05 0.67
C SER A 75 -18.53 -0.26 0.09
N ILE A 76 -17.67 -1.03 -0.59
CA ILE A 76 -18.01 -2.34 -1.15
C ILE A 76 -18.42 -3.32 -0.04
N SER A 77 -17.65 -3.38 1.05
CA SER A 77 -17.92 -4.29 2.18
C SER A 77 -19.27 -4.00 2.85
N VAL A 78 -19.62 -2.72 3.00
CA VAL A 78 -20.90 -2.29 3.56
C VAL A 78 -22.06 -2.64 2.62
N LEU A 79 -21.92 -2.39 1.31
CA LEU A 79 -22.93 -2.72 0.30
C LEU A 79 -23.21 -4.22 0.19
N ILE A 80 -22.16 -5.06 0.27
CA ILE A 80 -22.33 -6.52 0.26
C ILE A 80 -23.07 -6.98 1.52
N ASN A 81 -22.72 -6.43 2.68
CA ASN A 81 -23.32 -6.81 3.95
C ASN A 81 -24.79 -6.31 4.08
N SER A 82 -25.13 -5.15 3.52
CA SER A 82 -26.51 -4.65 3.51
C SER A 82 -27.40 -5.52 2.63
N LYS A 83 -26.93 -5.93 1.44
CA LYS A 83 -27.65 -6.85 0.55
C LYS A 83 -27.88 -8.23 1.17
N LYS A 84 -26.92 -8.75 1.94
CA LYS A 84 -27.09 -10.04 2.66
C LYS A 84 -28.16 -9.97 3.74
N ARG A 85 -28.32 -8.84 4.42
CA ARG A 85 -29.37 -8.64 5.45
C ARG A 85 -30.77 -8.53 4.88
N GLN A 86 -30.94 -8.04 3.66
CA GLN A 86 -32.25 -7.98 3.00
C GLN A 86 -32.74 -9.33 2.42
N LYS A 87 -31.83 -10.29 2.24
CA LYS A 87 -32.14 -11.63 1.70
C LYS A 87 -32.32 -12.71 2.78
N SER A 88 -32.10 -12.37 4.05
CA SER A 88 -32.30 -13.24 5.21
C SER A 88 -33.56 -12.86 5.95
#